data_AF-A0ABD1FYR5-F1
#
_entry.id   AF-A0ABD1FYR5-F1
#
_cell.length_a   1.000
_cell.length_b   1.000
_cell.length_c   1.000
_cell.angle_alpha   90.00
_cell.angle_beta   90.00
_cell.angle_gamma   90.00
#
_symmetry.space_group_name_H-M   'P 1'
#
loop_
_entity.id
_entity.type
_entity.pdbx_description
1 polymer ?
#
loop_
_entity_poly.entity_id
_entity_poly.type
_entity_poly.pdbx_seq_one_letter_code
_entity_poly.pdbx_strand_id
1 'polypeptide(L)' 'MLFFNVFKLIFLRRSSEEVRSQEVAVAELNGLSSSRVVYQKNGNIFFRTTIQKATAFEQKQLDATKAELILMWSNPCT' A
#
# COMPACT_ATOMS: atom_id res chain seq x y z
N MET A 1 -22.95 17.59 7.86
CA MET A 1 -22.35 17.57 6.50
C MET A 1 -20.85 17.92 6.46
N LEU A 2 -20.34 18.89 7.23
CA LEU A 2 -18.88 19.20 7.27
C LEU A 2 -17.99 18.06 7.80
N PHE A 3 -18.45 17.30 8.79
CA PHE A 3 -17.69 16.19 9.38
C PHE A 3 -17.31 15.10 8.36
N PHE A 4 -18.23 14.81 7.42
CA PHE A 4 -18.01 13.82 6.37
C PHE A 4 -16.93 14.26 5.37
N ASN A 5 -16.90 15.56 5.04
CA ASN A 5 -15.89 16.10 4.13
C ASN A 5 -14.48 16.11 4.74
N VAL A 6 -14.36 16.47 6.02
CA VAL A 6 -13.06 16.45 6.72
C VAL A 6 -12.54 15.03 6.88
N PHE A 7 -13.41 14.08 7.25
CA PHE A 7 -13.03 12.67 7.37
C PHE A 7 -12.62 12.07 6.01
N LYS A 8 -13.37 12.39 4.94
CA LYS A 8 -13.04 11.99 3.57
C LYS A 8 -11.70 12.59 3.11
N LEU A 9 -11.39 13.85 3.45
CA LEU A 9 -10.13 14.49 3.07
C LEU A 9 -8.92 13.89 3.80
N ILE A 10 -9.04 13.63 5.11
CA ILE A 10 -7.99 13.01 5.92
C ILE A 10 -7.72 11.58 5.44
N PHE A 11 -8.77 10.82 5.16
CA PHE A 11 -8.67 9.45 4.67
C PHE A 11 -8.09 9.37 3.24
N LEU A 12 -8.49 10.28 2.36
CA LEU A 12 -7.96 10.37 0.98
C LEU A 12 -6.47 10.74 0.96
N ARG A 13 -6.05 11.68 1.81
CA ARG A 13 -4.64 12.04 1.92
C ARG A 13 -3.80 10.85 2.38
N ARG A 14 -4.21 10.19 3.46
CA ARG A 14 -3.49 9.03 4.01
C ARG A 14 -3.33 7.90 2.99
N SER A 15 -4.42 7.53 2.30
CA SER A 15 -4.39 6.46 1.29
C SER A 15 -3.53 6.80 0.07
N SER A 16 -3.50 8.07 -0.35
CA SER A 16 -2.60 8.51 -1.43
C SER A 16 -1.12 8.44 -1.04
N GLU A 17 -0.79 8.75 0.22
CA GLU A 17 0.56 8.64 0.76
C GLU A 17 1.00 7.17 0.84
N GLU A 18 0.10 6.28 1.25
CA GLU A 18 0.32 4.83 1.33
C GLU A 18 0.63 4.22 -0.05
N VAL A 19 -0.17 4.55 -1.07
CA VAL A 19 0.03 4.05 -2.45
C VAL A 19 1.40 4.45 -3.00
N ARG A 20 1.79 5.72 -2.82
CA ARG A 20 3.12 6.17 -3.29
C ARG A 20 4.26 5.45 -2.56
N SER A 21 4.13 5.23 -1.26
CA SER A 21 5.16 4.52 -0.49
C SER A 21 5.32 3.08 -0.97
N GLN A 22 4.21 2.41 -1.29
CA GLN A 22 4.21 1.03 -1.83
C GLN A 22 4.81 0.99 -3.24
N GLU A 23 4.50 1.97 -4.10
CA GLU A 23 5.10 2.07 -5.44
C GLU A 23 6.63 2.25 -5.38
N VAL A 24 7.11 3.09 -4.45
CA VAL A 24 8.56 3.26 -4.21
C VAL A 24 9.18 1.96 -3.69
N ALA A 25 8.56 1.29 -2.72
CA ALA A 25 9.05 0.03 -2.18
C ALA A 25 9.17 -1.06 -3.26
N VAL A 26 8.18 -1.17 -4.16
CA VAL A 26 8.23 -2.10 -5.31
C VAL A 26 9.38 -1.75 -6.26
N ALA A 27 9.58 -0.47 -6.57
CA ALA A 27 10.67 -0.02 -7.43
C ALA A 27 12.04 -0.31 -6.79
N GLU A 28 12.20 -0.08 -5.49
CA GLU A 28 13.42 -0.41 -4.75
C GLU A 28 13.67 -1.92 -4.72
N LEU A 29 12.65 -2.73 -4.47
CA LEU A 29 12.75 -4.19 -4.48
C LEU A 29 13.16 -4.74 -5.86
N ASN A 30 12.62 -4.16 -6.95
CA ASN A 30 12.99 -4.54 -8.31
C ASN A 30 14.41 -4.10 -8.69
N GLY A 31 14.96 -3.07 -8.04
CA GLY A 31 16.35 -2.64 -8.20
C GLY A 31 17.37 -3.51 -7.47
N LEU A 32 16.92 -4.40 -6.58
CA LEU A 32 17.80 -5.32 -5.85
C LEU A 32 18.11 -6.58 -6.66
N SER A 33 19.33 -7.10 -6.52
CA SER A 33 19.70 -8.39 -7.10
C SER A 33 18.84 -9.53 -6.50
N SER A 34 18.28 -10.38 -7.37
CA SER A 34 17.35 -11.47 -7.00
C SER A 34 17.91 -12.48 -5.97
N SER A 35 19.22 -12.51 -5.74
CA SER A 35 19.86 -13.38 -4.73
C SER A 35 19.81 -12.79 -3.31
N ARG A 36 19.51 -11.49 -3.18
CA ARG A 36 19.52 -10.81 -1.89
C ARG A 36 18.28 -11.18 -1.07
N VAL A 37 18.50 -11.40 0.22
CA VAL A 37 17.45 -11.65 1.20
C VAL A 37 16.80 -10.33 1.60
N VAL A 38 15.47 -10.30 1.66
CA VAL A 38 14.70 -9.16 2.15
C VAL A 38 13.88 -9.55 3.37
N TYR A 39 13.53 -8.57 4.19
CA TYR A 39 12.75 -8.79 5.40
C TYR A 39 11.43 -8.02 5.31
N GLN A 40 10.34 -8.74 5.55
CA GLN A 40 9.03 -8.13 5.63
C GLN A 40 8.69 -7.88 7.10
N LYS A 41 8.38 -6.63 7.43
CA LYS A 41 7.97 -6.24 8.77
C LYS A 41 6.45 -6.40 8.91
N ASN A 42 6.01 -7.12 9.93
CA ASN A 42 4.62 -7.17 10.36
C ASN A 42 4.55 -6.83 11.86
N GLY A 43 4.13 -5.60 12.17
CA GLY A 43 4.22 -5.07 13.53
C GLY A 43 5.68 -5.00 14.01
N ASN A 44 6.00 -5.75 15.06
CA ASN A 44 7.36 -5.83 15.61
C ASN A 44 8.16 -7.05 15.14
N ILE A 45 7.59 -7.88 14.26
CA ILE A 45 8.20 -9.13 13.81
C ILE A 45 8.70 -8.97 12.37
N PHE A 46 9.89 -9.49 12.10
CA PHE A 46 10.51 -9.47 10.78
C PHE A 46 10.56 -10.89 10.21
N PHE A 47 9.92 -11.10 9.06
CA PHE A 47 9.93 -12.36 8.35
C PHE A 47 10.94 -12.31 7.20
N ARG A 48 11.87 -13.27 7.19
CA ARG A 48 12.79 -13.45 6.08
C ARG A 48 12.01 -13.93 4.86
N THR A 49 12.13 -13.21 3.74
CA THR A 49 11.42 -13.54 2.50
C THR A 49 12.31 -13.30 1.28
N THR A 50 11.84 -13.75 0.11
CA THR A 50 12.48 -13.51 -1.18
C THR A 50 11.92 -12.23 -1.80
N ILE A 51 12.70 -11.59 -2.66
CA ILE A 51 12.28 -10.37 -3.37
C ILE A 51 10.95 -10.60 -4.10
N GLN A 52 10.79 -11.72 -4.81
CA GLN A 52 9.55 -12.05 -5.51
C GLN A 52 8.32 -12.10 -4.59
N LYS A 53 8.45 -12.70 -3.40
CA LYS A 53 7.36 -12.77 -2.42
C LYS A 53 7.08 -11.40 -1.78
N ALA A 54 8.12 -10.61 -1.51
CA ALA A 54 7.98 -9.25 -1.02
C ALA A 54 7.26 -8.37 -2.05
N THR A 55 7.69 -8.40 -3.31
CA THR A 55 7.07 -7.66 -4.42
C THR A 55 5.61 -8.06 -4.61
N ALA A 56 5.30 -9.35 -4.62
CA ALA A 56 3.91 -9.83 -4.75
C ALA A 56 3.03 -9.38 -3.57
N PHE A 57 3.59 -9.29 -2.37
CA PHE A 57 2.88 -8.78 -1.21
C PHE A 57 2.60 -7.28 -1.30
N GLU A 58 3.61 -6.47 -1.63
CA GLU A 58 3.45 -5.02 -1.81
C GLU A 58 2.45 -4.70 -2.93
N GLN A 59 2.52 -5.45 -4.04
CA GLN A 59 1.60 -5.29 -5.16
C GLN A 59 0.15 -5.57 -4.75
N LYS A 60 -0.07 -6.64 -3.97
CA LYS A 60 -1.41 -6.98 -3.45
C LYS A 60 -1.97 -5.90 -2.52
N GLN A 61 -1.13 -5.30 -1.68
CA GLN A 61 -1.52 -4.22 -0.77
C GLN A 61 -1.87 -2.94 -1.54
N LEU A 62 -1.11 -2.65 -2.59
CA LEU A 62 -1.36 -1.54 -3.50
C LEU A 62 -2.68 -1.72 -4.25
N ASP A 63 -2.95 -2.93 -4.77
CA ASP A 63 -4.20 -3.22 -5.47
C ASP A 63 -5.41 -3.12 -4.53
N ALA A 64 -5.28 -3.58 -3.28
CA ALA A 64 -6.33 -3.44 -2.27
C ALA A 64 -6.60 -1.96 -1.93
N THR A 65 -5.56 -1.15 -1.77
CA THR A 65 -5.68 0.27 -1.45
C THR A 65 -6.27 1.06 -2.62
N LYS A 66 -5.86 0.74 -3.86
CA LYS A 66 -6.45 1.31 -5.08
C LYS A 66 -7.92 0.91 -5.21
N ALA A 67 -8.28 -0.34 -4.91
CA ALA A 67 -9.67 -0.79 -4.92
C ALA A 67 -10.52 -0.05 -3.86
N GLU A 68 -10.02 0.13 -2.63
CA GLU A 68 -10.72 0.93 -1.61
C GLU A 68 -10.92 2.38 -2.03
N LEU A 69 -9.90 3.00 -2.62
CA LEU A 69 -9.99 4.36 -3.17
C LEU A 69 -11.05 4.45 -4.27
N ILE A 70 -11.08 3.49 -5.19
CA ILE A 70 -12.08 3.41 -6.25
C ILE A 70 -13.48 3.21 -5.67
N LEU A 71 -13.65 2.34 -4.67
CA LEU A 71 -14.93 2.13 -3.99
C LEU A 71 -15.40 3.38 -3.25
N MET A 72 -14.49 4.13 -2.64
CA MET A 72 -14.78 5.38 -1.93
C MET A 72 -15.12 6.54 -2.88
N TRP A 73 -14.63 6.50 -4.11
CA TRP A 73 -14.97 7.43 -5.18
C TRP A 73 -16.27 7.06 -5.91
N SER A 74 -16.50 5.75 -6.13
CA SER A 74 -17.65 5.22 -6.88
C SER A 74 -18.95 5.10 -6.07
N ASN A 75 -18.90 5.10 -4.74
CA ASN A 75 -20.11 5.17 -3.89
C ASN A 75 -20.28 6.58 -3.29
N PRO A 76 -20.96 7.53 -3.96
CA PRO A 76 -21.58 8.63 -3.28
C PRO A 76 -22.83 8.11 -2.55
N CYS A 77 -22.66 7.71 -1.29
CA CYS A 77 -23.72 7.37 -0.33
C CYS A 77 -24.41 6.00 -0.50
N THR A 78 -24.21 5.14 0.51
CA THR A 78 -25.29 4.40 1.18
C THR A 78 -25.07 4.51 2.67
#